data_AF-M5TQJ6-F1
#
_entry.id   AF-M5TQJ6-F1
#
_cell.length_a   1.000
_cell.length_b   1.000
_cell.length_c   1.000
_cell.angle_alpha   90.00
_cell.angle_beta   90.00
_cell.angle_gamma   90.00
#
_symmetry.space_group_name_H-M   'P 1'
#
loop_
_entity.id
_entity.type
_entity.pdbx_description
1 polymer ?
#
loop_
_entity_poly.entity_id
_entity_poly.type
_entity_poly.pdbx_seq_one_letter_code
_entity_poly.pdbx_strand_id
1 'polypeptide(L)'
;MTNEPHAPDAPQDRRNELALLRTDLANERTLLAYGRTALMMAGTGGTLIKFFGDSPDMLVLGIVLLILGGVMFVTGIARFNIKRKQISGRA
;
A
#
# COMPACT_ATOMS: atom_id res chain seq x y z
N MET A 1 16.93 28.92 34.75
CA MET A 1 16.64 27.97 33.66
C MET A 1 17.03 28.66 32.36
N THR A 2 18.33 28.69 32.10
CA THR A 2 18.94 29.40 30.98
C THR A 2 18.61 28.64 29.70
N ASN A 3 17.80 29.23 28.83
CA ASN A 3 17.62 28.75 27.47
C ASN A 3 18.90 29.09 26.70
N GLU A 4 19.85 28.15 26.69
CA GLU A 4 20.99 28.22 25.79
C GLU A 4 20.48 27.97 24.35
N PRO A 5 20.89 28.77 23.36
CA PRO A 5 20.65 28.44 21.96
C PRO A 5 21.40 27.14 21.64
N HIS A 6 20.65 26.05 21.49
CA HIS A 6 21.18 24.75 21.12
C HIS A 6 21.78 24.85 19.71
N ALA A 7 23.11 25.00 19.63
CA ALA A 7 23.84 24.84 18.39
C ALA A 7 23.51 23.44 17.84
N PRO A 8 23.24 23.28 16.53
CA PRO A 8 22.82 22.01 15.98
C PRO A 8 23.90 20.95 16.23
N ASP A 9 23.57 19.99 17.08
CA ASP A 9 24.31 18.76 17.32
C ASP A 9 24.26 17.91 16.03
N ALA A 10 25.01 18.33 15.02
CA ALA A 10 25.00 17.87 13.63
C ALA A 10 24.97 16.33 13.38
N PRO A 11 25.40 15.45 14.31
CA PRO A 11 25.27 14.00 14.14
C PRO A 11 23.94 13.39 14.63
N GLN A 12 23.30 13.91 15.68
CA GLN A 12 22.11 13.26 16.27
C GLN A 12 20.86 13.56 15.44
N ASP A 13 20.68 14.81 15.01
CA ASP A 13 19.55 15.23 14.18
C ASP A 13 19.52 14.49 12.84
N ARG A 14 20.67 14.38 12.16
CA ARG A 14 20.76 13.64 10.89
C ARG A 14 20.50 12.15 11.04
N ARG A 15 20.92 11.53 12.15
CA ARG A 15 20.62 10.11 12.42
C ARG A 15 19.13 9.89 12.65
N ASN A 16 18.49 10.80 13.38
CA ASN A 16 17.05 10.75 13.61
C ASN A 16 16.27 10.91 12.29
N GLU A 17 16.66 11.86 11.44
CA GLU A 17 16.04 12.06 10.13
C GLU A 17 16.17 10.83 9.22
N LEU A 18 17.37 10.26 9.13
CA LEU A 18 17.62 9.03 8.36
C LEU A 18 16.87 7.81 8.94
N ALA A 19 16.71 7.74 10.27
CA ALA A 19 15.93 6.69 10.92
C ALA A 19 14.44 6.80 10.58
N LEU A 20 13.89 8.02 10.57
CA LEU A 20 12.51 8.29 10.15
C LEU A 20 12.30 7.93 8.68
N LEU A 21 13.19 8.38 7.79
CA LEU A 21 13.13 8.05 6.36
C LEU A 21 13.15 6.53 6.12
N ARG A 22 14.02 5.79 6.80
CA ARG A 22 14.07 4.32 6.68
C ARG A 22 12.76 3.67 7.09
N THR A 23 12.10 4.20 8.11
CA THR A 23 10.82 3.68 8.60
C THR A 23 9.70 3.94 7.58
N ASP A 24 9.73 5.10 6.93
CA ASP A 24 8.77 5.47 5.90
C ASP A 24 8.93 4.65 4.61
N LEU A 25 10.16 4.51 4.12
CA LEU A 25 10.51 3.65 2.98
C LEU A 25 10.10 2.18 3.21
N ALA A 26 10.23 1.68 4.44
CA ALA A 26 9.75 0.34 4.80
C ALA A 26 8.21 0.23 4.77
N ASN A 27 7.50 1.29 5.15
CA ASN A 27 6.05 1.39 5.09
C ASN A 27 5.54 1.45 3.64
N GLU A 28 6.20 2.22 2.79
CA GLU A 28 5.90 2.30 1.35
C GLU A 28 6.13 0.96 0.66
N ARG A 29 7.24 0.27 0.95
CA ARG A 29 7.50 -1.08 0.42
C ARG A 29 6.37 -2.04 0.76
N THR A 30 5.90 -2.02 2.00
CA THR A 30 4.80 -2.89 2.45
C THR A 30 3.52 -2.56 1.71
N LEU A 31 3.23 -1.27 1.51
CA LEU A 31 2.07 -0.80 0.76
C LEU A 31 2.13 -1.26 -0.71
N LEU A 32 3.28 -1.13 -1.37
CA LEU A 32 3.48 -1.58 -2.75
C LEU A 32 3.38 -3.10 -2.88
N ALA A 33 3.81 -3.86 -1.87
CA ALA A 33 3.64 -5.31 -1.83
C ALA A 33 2.15 -5.72 -1.76
N TYR A 34 1.35 -5.02 -0.95
CA TYR A 34 -0.11 -5.19 -0.94
C TYR A 34 -0.73 -4.84 -2.31
N GLY A 35 -0.28 -3.75 -2.96
CA GLY A 35 -0.74 -3.40 -4.31
C GLY A 35 -0.41 -4.47 -5.36
N ARG A 36 0.80 -5.04 -5.32
CA ARG A 36 1.23 -6.11 -6.22
C ARG A 36 0.40 -7.38 -6.06
N THR A 37 0.16 -7.82 -4.82
CA THR A 37 -0.64 -9.02 -4.54
C THR A 37 -2.09 -8.85 -5.00
N ALA A 38 -2.69 -7.69 -4.78
CA ALA A 38 -4.02 -7.37 -5.28
C ALA A 38 -4.11 -7.41 -6.81
N LEU A 39 -3.13 -6.83 -7.53
CA LEU A 39 -3.11 -6.82 -8.99
C LEU A 39 -2.93 -8.23 -9.57
N MET A 40 -2.06 -9.05 -8.98
CA MET A 40 -1.88 -10.44 -9.37
C MET A 40 -3.17 -11.25 -9.19
N MET A 41 -3.84 -11.10 -8.04
CA MET A 41 -5.09 -11.80 -7.75
C MET A 41 -6.21 -11.40 -8.72
N ALA A 42 -6.35 -10.10 -9.02
CA ALA A 42 -7.29 -9.60 -10.01
C ALA A 42 -6.98 -10.08 -11.44
N GLY A 43 -5.70 -10.08 -11.83
CA GLY A 43 -5.23 -10.61 -13.11
C GLY A 43 -5.56 -12.10 -13.26
N THR A 44 -5.29 -12.91 -12.24
CA THR A 44 -5.63 -14.34 -12.23
C THR A 44 -7.15 -14.56 -12.36
N GLY A 45 -7.98 -13.84 -11.59
CA GLY A 45 -9.44 -13.89 -11.72
C GLY A 45 -9.94 -13.54 -13.13
N GLY A 46 -9.41 -12.45 -13.71
CA GLY A 46 -9.71 -12.07 -15.09
C GLY A 46 -9.31 -13.11 -16.12
N THR A 47 -8.13 -13.73 -15.98
CA THR A 47 -7.69 -14.81 -16.88
C THR A 47 -8.57 -16.05 -16.77
N LEU A 48 -8.99 -16.43 -15.55
CA LEU A 48 -9.78 -17.63 -15.34
C LEU A 48 -11.17 -17.50 -15.99
N ILE A 49 -11.82 -16.34 -15.85
CA ILE A 49 -13.10 -16.05 -16.51
C ILE A 49 -12.94 -16.04 -18.03
N LYS A 50 -11.87 -15.41 -18.54
CA LYS A 50 -11.66 -15.27 -19.99
C LYS A 50 -11.38 -16.62 -20.67
N PHE A 51 -10.67 -17.53 -20.02
CA PHE A 51 -10.23 -18.80 -20.62
C PHE A 51 -11.12 -20.01 -20.27
N PHE A 52 -11.83 -19.98 -19.15
CA PHE A 52 -12.59 -21.14 -18.66
C PHE A 52 -14.07 -20.84 -18.38
N GLY A 53 -14.62 -19.74 -18.93
CA GLY A 53 -16.01 -19.32 -18.72
C GLY A 53 -17.09 -20.29 -19.22
N ASP A 54 -16.73 -21.31 -20.02
CA ASP A 54 -17.71 -22.29 -20.53
C ASP A 54 -18.18 -23.31 -19.47
N SER A 55 -17.42 -23.49 -18.39
CA SER A 55 -17.80 -24.39 -17.29
C SER A 55 -18.47 -23.61 -16.16
N PRO A 56 -19.72 -23.90 -15.76
CA PRO A 56 -20.44 -23.14 -14.73
C PRO A 56 -19.69 -23.11 -13.38
N ASP A 57 -19.01 -24.19 -13.00
CA ASP A 57 -18.20 -24.24 -11.77
C ASP A 57 -17.00 -23.28 -11.83
N MET A 58 -16.34 -23.20 -12.99
CA MET A 58 -15.17 -22.33 -13.17
C MET A 58 -15.59 -20.86 -13.31
N LEU A 59 -16.79 -20.60 -13.82
CA LEU A 59 -17.39 -19.27 -13.87
C LEU A 59 -17.68 -18.76 -12.46
N VAL A 60 -18.26 -19.59 -11.58
CA VAL A 60 -18.49 -19.25 -10.16
C VAL A 60 -17.16 -18.99 -9.44
N LEU A 61 -16.17 -19.86 -9.62
CA LEU A 61 -14.85 -19.68 -9.03
C LEU A 61 -14.17 -18.39 -9.53
N GLY A 62 -14.29 -18.09 -10.83
CA GLY A 62 -13.80 -16.87 -11.44
C GLY A 62 -14.45 -15.62 -10.89
N ILE A 63 -15.78 -15.60 -10.73
CA ILE A 63 -16.52 -14.48 -10.13
C ILE A 63 -16.12 -14.28 -8.67
N VAL A 64 -16.03 -15.35 -7.87
CA VAL A 64 -15.58 -15.27 -6.47
C VAL A 64 -14.17 -14.68 -6.41
N LEU A 65 -13.27 -15.12 -7.29
CA LEU A 65 -11.89 -14.63 -7.35
C LEU A 65 -11.83 -13.17 -7.82
N LEU A 66 -12.71 -12.74 -8.73
CA LEU A 66 -12.87 -11.34 -9.13
C LEU A 66 -13.40 -10.46 -8.01
N ILE A 67 -14.42 -10.91 -7.28
CA ILE A 67 -14.96 -10.17 -6.12
C ILE A 67 -13.88 -10.04 -5.05
N LEU A 68 -13.19 -11.12 -4.73
CA LEU A 68 -12.11 -11.13 -3.74
C LEU A 68 -10.94 -10.23 -4.18
N GLY A 69 -10.54 -10.31 -5.46
CA GLY A 69 -9.55 -9.43 -6.08
C GLY A 69 -9.99 -7.97 -6.08
N GLY A 70 -11.27 -7.68 -6.36
CA GLY A 70 -11.87 -6.36 -6.30
C GLY A 70 -11.88 -5.79 -4.88
N VAL A 71 -12.27 -6.58 -3.88
CA VAL A 71 -12.22 -6.19 -2.46
C VAL A 71 -10.77 -5.92 -2.03
N MET A 72 -9.82 -6.77 -2.40
CA MET A 72 -8.39 -6.56 -2.15
C MET A 72 -7.86 -5.28 -2.82
N PHE A 73 -8.26 -5.03 -4.07
CA PHE A 73 -7.88 -3.84 -4.83
C PHE A 73 -8.45 -2.55 -4.23
N VAL A 74 -9.75 -2.56 -3.88
CA VAL A 74 -10.42 -1.44 -3.20
C VAL A 74 -9.80 -1.20 -1.83
N THR A 75 -9.50 -2.25 -1.06
CA THR A 75 -8.83 -2.13 0.25
C THR A 75 -7.42 -1.55 0.10
N GLY A 76 -6.67 -1.98 -0.91
CA GLY A 76 -5.34 -1.47 -1.23
C GLY A 76 -5.34 0.01 -1.65
N ILE A 77 -6.26 0.39 -2.54
CA ILE A 77 -6.43 1.78 -3.00
C ILE A 77 -6.96 2.67 -1.87
N ALA A 78 -7.93 2.21 -1.08
CA ALA A 78 -8.46 2.98 0.05
C ALA A 78 -7.35 3.27 1.08
N ARG A 79 -6.54 2.26 1.44
CA ARG A 79 -5.38 2.43 2.33
C ARG A 79 -4.36 3.43 1.78
N PHE A 80 -4.10 3.42 0.47
CA PHE A 80 -3.16 4.35 -0.17
C PHE A 80 -3.67 5.81 -0.17
N ASN A 81 -4.96 6.01 -0.46
CA ASN A 81 -5.56 7.34 -0.44
C ASN A 81 -5.73 7.90 0.98
N ILE A 82 -6.00 7.06 1.98
CA ILE A 82 -6.10 7.45 3.38
C ILE A 82 -4.75 7.98 3.90
N LYS A 83 -3.63 7.32 3.56
CA LYS A 83 -2.29 7.83 3.93
C LYS A 83 -1.90 9.10 3.18
N ARG A 84 -2.28 9.27 1.91
CA ARG A 84 -2.04 10.52 1.17
C ARG A 84 -2.81 11.72 1.71
N LYS A 85 -4.02 11.54 2.25
CA LYS A 85 -4.84 12.65 2.79
C LYS A 85 -4.27 13.31 4.05
N GLN A 86 -3.36 12.67 4.79
CA GLN A 86 -2.75 13.28 5.98
C GLN A 86 -1.67 14.33 5.67
N ILE A 87 -1.17 14.40 4.42
CA ILE A 87 -0.09 15.32 4.05
C ILE A 87 -0.64 16.63 3.45
N SER A 88 -1.90 16.65 3.00
CA SER A 88 -2.49 17.86 2.38
C SER A 88 -3.31 18.74 3.34
N GLY A 89 -3.34 18.42 4.65
CA GLY A 89 -4.04 19.19 5.68
C GLY A 89 -3.13 20.09 6.53
N ARG A 90 -1.86 20.22 6.16
CA ARG A 90 -0.90 21.16 6.76
C ARG A 90 -0.19 21.92 5.63
N ALA A 91 -0.95 22.77 4.94
CA ALA A 91 -0.42 23.87 4.15
C ALA A 91 -1.23 25.11 4.53
#